data_AF-R8Q0L7-F1
#
_entry.id   AF-R8Q0L7-F1
#
_cell.length_a   1.000
_cell.length_b   1.000
_cell.length_c   1.000
_cell.angle_alpha   90.00
_cell.angle_beta   90.00
_cell.angle_gamma   90.00
#
_symmetry.space_group_name_H-M   'P 1'
#
loop_
_entity.id
_entity.type
_entity.pdbx_description
1 polymer ?
#
loop_
_entity_poly.entity_id
_entity_poly.type
_entity_poly.pdbx_seq_one_letter_code
_entity_poly.pdbx_strand_id
1 'polypeptide(L)'
;MRPQDIKAVRQITGLNQTQFGELLNVSFNTVNRWERGLVQPKKENIKKIERLIGSENLRVIQAKLLYDLPLLEASVSLRKRVNDKKGEIKK
;
A
#
# COMPACT_ATOMS: atom_id res chain seq x y z
N MET A 1 -11.14 -5.02 -3.98
CA MET A 1 -10.21 -3.86 -4.03
C MET A 1 -8.98 -4.32 -4.80
N ARG A 2 -8.48 -3.54 -5.77
CA ARG A 2 -7.39 -4.01 -6.62
C ARG A 2 -6.07 -4.05 -5.84
N PRO A 3 -5.12 -4.92 -6.19
CA PRO A 3 -3.81 -4.98 -5.54
C PRO A 3 -3.07 -3.63 -5.54
N GLN A 4 -3.22 -2.89 -6.63
CA GLN A 4 -2.62 -1.56 -6.83
C GLN A 4 -3.17 -0.53 -5.84
N ASP A 5 -4.49 -0.57 -5.56
CA ASP A 5 -5.13 0.32 -4.59
C ASP A 5 -4.54 0.12 -3.20
N ILE A 6 -4.40 -1.14 -2.79
CA ILE A 6 -3.89 -1.53 -1.46
C ILE A 6 -2.43 -1.06 -1.31
N LYS A 7 -1.61 -1.33 -2.33
CA LYS A 7 -0.20 -0.90 -2.36
C LYS A 7 -0.08 0.62 -2.35
N ALA A 8 -0.92 1.32 -3.11
CA ALA A 8 -0.94 2.78 -3.16
C ALA A 8 -1.29 3.39 -1.80
N VAL A 9 -2.37 2.90 -1.16
CA VAL A 9 -2.77 3.33 0.18
C VAL A 9 -1.59 3.21 1.15
N ARG A 10 -0.99 2.02 1.23
CA ARG A 10 0.15 1.77 2.12
C ARG A 10 1.33 2.70 1.83
N GLN A 11 1.62 2.94 0.55
CA GLN A 11 2.75 3.76 0.13
C GLN A 11 2.54 5.25 0.37
N ILE A 12 1.31 5.75 0.18
CA ILE A 12 0.97 7.14 0.46
C ILE A 12 1.06 7.42 1.97
N THR A 13 0.64 6.47 2.80
CA THR A 13 0.77 6.56 4.27
C THR A 13 2.21 6.33 4.77
N GLY A 14 3.16 6.02 3.89
CA GLY A 14 4.57 5.81 4.25
C GLY A 14 4.84 4.52 5.04
N LEU A 15 3.90 3.58 5.07
CA LEU A 15 4.00 2.36 5.88
C LEU A 15 4.72 1.24 5.11
N ASN A 16 5.45 0.40 5.84
CA ASN A 16 5.87 -0.89 5.31
C ASN A 16 4.73 -1.92 5.43
N GLN A 17 4.87 -3.08 4.78
CA GLN A 17 3.81 -4.10 4.76
C GLN A 17 3.51 -4.69 6.15
N THR A 18 4.51 -4.74 7.05
CA THR A 18 4.34 -5.21 8.43
C THR A 18 3.50 -4.22 9.23
N GLN A 19 3.88 -2.95 9.25
CA GLN A 19 3.15 -1.87 9.94
C GLN A 19 1.73 -1.72 9.41
N PHE A 20 1.54 -1.83 8.09
CA PHE A 20 0.22 -1.78 7.49
C PHE A 20 -0.63 -3.00 7.89
N GLY A 21 -0.03 -4.19 7.97
CA GLY A 21 -0.70 -5.38 8.49
C GLY A 21 -1.12 -5.22 9.95
N GLU A 22 -0.23 -4.73 10.80
CA GLU A 22 -0.48 -4.47 12.22
C GLU A 22 -1.68 -3.53 12.42
N LEU A 23 -1.73 -2.41 11.69
CA LEU A 23 -2.86 -1.46 11.75
C LEU A 23 -4.20 -2.07 11.29
N LEU A 24 -4.15 -3.02 10.36
CA LEU A 24 -5.34 -3.72 9.86
C LEU A 24 -5.64 -5.02 10.65
N ASN A 25 -4.84 -5.34 11.66
CA ASN A 25 -4.87 -6.59 12.42
C ASN A 25 -4.80 -7.83 11.51
N VAL A 26 -3.83 -7.85 10.60
CA VAL A 26 -3.50 -8.97 9.72
C VAL A 26 -1.98 -9.14 9.62
N SER A 27 -1.52 -10.33 9.23
CA SER A 27 -0.08 -10.57 9.06
C SER A 27 0.50 -9.86 7.84
N PHE A 28 1.81 -9.60 7.87
CA PHE A 28 2.60 -9.17 6.70
C PHE A 28 2.32 -10.04 5.47
N ASN A 29 2.27 -11.37 5.64
CA ASN A 29 2.05 -12.31 4.54
C ASN A 29 0.66 -12.09 3.88
N THR A 30 -0.34 -11.73 4.68
CA THR A 30 -1.68 -11.40 4.18
C THR A 30 -1.64 -10.17 3.28
N VAL A 31 -1.00 -9.09 3.73
CA VAL A 31 -0.81 -7.87 2.94
C VAL A 31 -0.02 -8.15 1.65
N ASN A 32 1.09 -8.92 1.75
CA ASN A 32 1.90 -9.31 0.60
C ASN A 32 1.08 -10.06 -0.46
N ARG A 33 0.22 -10.99 -0.05
CA ARG A 33 -0.68 -11.72 -0.98
C ARG A 33 -1.72 -10.80 -1.63
N TRP A 34 -2.24 -9.82 -0.89
CA TRP A 34 -3.16 -8.82 -1.44
C TRP A 34 -2.49 -7.93 -2.48
N GLU A 35 -1.31 -7.38 -2.18
CA GLU A 35 -0.57 -6.49 -3.09
C GLU A 35 -0.04 -7.18 -4.34
N ARG A 36 0.16 -8.51 -4.27
CA ARG A 36 0.50 -9.35 -5.43
C ARG A 36 -0.71 -9.86 -6.20
N GLY A 37 -1.94 -9.59 -5.73
CA GLY A 37 -3.16 -10.11 -6.34
C GLY A 37 -3.38 -11.61 -6.22
N LEU A 38 -2.63 -12.28 -5.33
CA LEU A 38 -2.79 -13.72 -5.08
C LEU A 38 -4.07 -14.05 -4.31
N VAL A 39 -4.55 -13.11 -3.50
CA VAL A 39 -5.78 -13.24 -2.71
C VAL A 39 -6.46 -11.87 -2.65
N GLN A 40 -7.79 -11.85 -2.81
CA GLN A 40 -8.59 -10.64 -2.62
C GLN A 40 -8.90 -10.42 -1.14
N PRO A 41 -8.80 -9.17 -0.61
CA PRO A 41 -9.22 -8.87 0.76
C PRO A 41 -10.74 -9.08 0.90
N LYS A 42 -11.15 -9.68 2.03
CA LYS A 42 -12.56 -9.78 2.41
C LYS A 42 -13.17 -8.40 2.66
N LYS A 43 -14.49 -8.29 2.59
CA LYS A 43 -15.25 -7.05 2.82
C LYS A 43 -14.89 -6.36 4.15
N GLU A 44 -14.67 -7.13 5.21
CA GLU A 44 -14.25 -6.60 6.51
C GLU A 44 -12.90 -5.87 6.42
N ASN A 45 -11.92 -6.45 5.73
CA ASN A 45 -10.59 -5.87 5.57
C ASN A 45 -10.62 -4.62 4.67
N ILE A 46 -11.47 -4.63 3.65
CA ILE A 46 -11.74 -3.44 2.84
C ILE A 46 -12.27 -2.30 3.72
N LYS A 47 -13.23 -2.60 4.62
CA LYS A 47 -13.74 -1.61 5.59
C LYS A 47 -12.68 -1.14 6.59
N LYS A 48 -11.69 -1.96 6.94
CA LYS A 48 -10.57 -1.52 7.80
C LYS A 48 -9.67 -0.55 7.06
N ILE A 49 -9.34 -0.84 5.80
CA ILE A 49 -8.58 0.07 4.93
C ILE A 49 -9.34 1.39 4.76
N GLU A 50 -10.64 1.33 4.44
CA GLU A 50 -11.48 2.52 4.31
C GLU A 50 -11.54 3.34 5.60
N ARG A 51 -11.66 2.70 6.77
CA ARG A 51 -11.63 3.40 8.07
C ARG A 51 -10.27 4.05 8.37
N LEU A 52 -9.17 3.43 7.93
CA LEU A 52 -7.82 3.95 8.15
C LEU A 52 -7.57 5.26 7.40
N ILE A 53 -8.08 5.39 6.17
CA ILE A 53 -7.79 6.56 5.31
C ILE A 53 -8.99 7.46 5.03
N GLY A 54 -10.22 7.03 5.32
CA GLY A 54 -11.46 7.71 4.95
C GLY A 54 -11.94 7.38 3.52
N SER A 55 -13.26 7.39 3.33
CA SER A 55 -13.92 7.05 2.07
C SER A 55 -13.54 7.98 0.91
N GLU A 56 -13.42 9.28 1.18
CA GLU A 56 -13.05 10.28 0.15
C GLU A 56 -11.63 10.05 -0.36
N ASN A 57 -10.67 9.82 0.53
CA ASN A 57 -9.29 9.51 0.13
C ASN A 57 -9.22 8.21 -0.67
N LEU A 58 -10.00 7.20 -0.27
CA LEU A 58 -10.06 5.94 -1.01
C LEU A 58 -10.61 6.14 -2.43
N ARG A 59 -11.67 6.95 -2.58
CA ARG A 59 -12.25 7.30 -3.88
C ARG A 59 -11.24 8.02 -4.77
N VAL A 60 -10.51 8.99 -4.23
CA VAL A 60 -9.45 9.71 -4.95
C VAL A 60 -8.34 8.77 -5.40
N ILE A 61 -7.88 7.86 -4.54
CA ILE A 61 -6.82 6.88 -4.89
C ILE A 61 -7.29 5.96 -6.02
N GLN A 62 -8.51 5.42 -5.91
CA GLN A 62 -9.05 4.53 -6.93
C GLN A 62 -9.22 5.23 -8.29
N ALA A 63 -9.73 6.47 -8.28
CA ALA A 63 -9.87 7.29 -9.47
C ALA A 63 -8.50 7.63 -10.08
N LYS A 64 -7.55 8.12 -9.28
CA LYS A 64 -6.21 8.47 -9.75
C LYS A 64 -5.47 7.27 -10.32
N LEU A 65 -5.57 6.09 -9.71
CA LEU A 65 -4.94 4.87 -10.23
C LEU A 65 -5.52 4.38 -11.55
N LEU A 66 -6.76 4.74 -11.88
CA LEU A 66 -7.35 4.44 -13.18
C LEU A 66 -6.72 5.28 -14.31
N TYR A 67 -6.12 6.43 -13.99
CA TYR A 67 -5.64 7.40 -14.99
C TYR A 67 -4.12 7.74 -14.92
N ASP A 68 -3.44 7.59 -13.76
CA ASP A 68 -2.07 8.09 -13.49
C ASP A 68 -1.04 7.03 -13.04
N LEU A 69 -1.14 5.79 -13.53
CA LEU A 69 -0.27 4.66 -13.14
C LEU A 69 1.26 4.95 -13.10
N PRO A 70 1.86 5.75 -14.01
CA PRO A 70 3.32 5.95 -14.06
C PRO A 70 3.93 6.65 -12.83
N LEU A 71 3.22 7.60 -12.20
CA LEU A 71 3.79 8.41 -11.12
C LEU A 71 3.96 7.61 -9.82
N LEU A 72 3.00 6.71 -9.55
CA LEU A 72 3.09 5.86 -8.36
C LEU A 72 4.28 4.91 -8.49
N GLU A 73 4.45 4.26 -9.64
CA GLU A 73 5.57 3.36 -9.92
C GLU A 73 6.92 4.06 -9.75
N ALA A 74 7.07 5.27 -10.27
CA ALA A 74 8.25 6.09 -10.06
C ALA A 74 8.53 6.34 -8.56
N SER A 75 7.51 6.72 -7.77
CA SER A 75 7.68 6.94 -6.32
C SER A 75 8.07 5.69 -5.53
N VAL A 76 7.62 4.51 -5.97
CA VAL A 76 8.04 3.22 -5.37
C VAL A 76 9.52 2.99 -5.62
N SER A 77 9.93 3.15 -6.88
CA SER A 77 11.32 2.97 -7.32
C SER A 77 12.26 3.90 -6.54
N LEU A 78 11.89 5.17 -6.41
CA LEU A 78 12.67 6.17 -5.68
C LEU A 78 12.81 5.84 -4.19
N ARG A 79 11.73 5.43 -3.51
CA ARG A 79 11.79 5.05 -2.09
C ARG A 79 12.66 3.83 -1.83
N LYS A 80 12.61 2.84 -2.73
CA LYS A 80 13.48 1.66 -2.65
C LYS A 80 14.96 2.08 -2.65
N ARG A 81 15.34 2.91 -3.64
CA ARG A 81 16.71 3.44 -3.76
C ARG A 81 17.15 4.22 -2.52
N VAL A 82 16.28 5.05 -1.95
CA VAL A 82 16.57 5.81 -0.73
C VAL A 82 16.80 4.89 0.48
N ASN A 83 15.98 3.84 0.64
CA ASN A 83 16.13 2.90 1.75
C ASN A 83 17.40 2.04 1.63
N ASP A 84 17.72 1.58 0.41
CA ASP A 84 18.96 0.83 0.15
C ASP A 84 20.18 1.69 0.53
N LYS A 85 20.17 2.98 0.14
CA LYS A 85 21.23 3.94 0.52
C LYS A 85 21.31 4.19 2.02
N LYS A 86 20.17 4.27 2.72
CA LYS A 86 20.14 4.40 4.19
C LYS A 86 20.70 3.17 4.90
N GLY A 87 20.57 1.98 4.32
CA GLY A 87 21.18 0.75 4.84
C GLY A 87 22.69 0.72 4.71
N GLU A 88 23.24 1.28 3.62
CA GLU A 88 24.68 1.41 3.40
C GLU A 88 25.34 2.40 4.36
N ILE A 89 24.68 3.51 4.69
CA ILE A 89 25.23 4.56 5.58
C ILE A 89 25.28 4.13 7.06
N LYS A 90 24.46 3.14 7.45
CA LYS A 90 24.37 2.66 8.83
C LYS A 90 25.27 1.45 9.14
N LYS A 91 26.05 0.96 8.17
CA LYS A 91 27.05 -0.10 8.32
C LYS A 91 28.44 0.52 8.44
#